data_AF-X0WQZ1-F1
#
_entry.id   AF-X0WQZ1-F1
#
_cell.length_a   1.000
_cell.length_b   1.000
_cell.length_c   1.000
_cell.angle_alpha   90.00
_cell.angle_beta   90.00
_cell.angle_gamma   90.00
#
_symmetry.space_group_name_H-M   'P 1'
#
loop_
_entity.id
_entity.type
_entity.pdbx_description
1 polymer ?
#
loop_
_entity_poly.entity_id
_entity_poly.type
_entity_poly.pdbx_seq_one_letter_code
_entity_poly.pdbx_strand_id
1 'polypeptide(L)'
;DLTIEEAIELAEGYSSGLSPLPDDAVLENASFGSLLKRTVVAEDGSLIDKSFYGYRVVFLRYFEDVPTSDAILLWIDTFGNLNLYDKTWTLSLPESSDPSIGEKKSISIAESVINGTSQSSELRIVRPNYYWDSNKTMYGDSNGRLSWVIVLDIGDSRQASVWVDAHSGDVVGGWTAL
;
A
#
# COMPACT_ATOMS: atom_id res chain seq x y z
N ASP A 1 -6.63 11.52 25.78
CA ASP A 1 -6.08 11.14 24.47
C ASP A 1 -6.62 9.78 24.11
N LEU A 2 -7.22 9.66 22.94
CA LEU A 2 -7.70 8.40 22.37
C LEU A 2 -6.50 7.44 22.20
N THR A 3 -6.64 6.17 22.60
CA THR A 3 -5.61 5.15 22.37
C THR A 3 -5.60 4.67 20.91
N ILE A 4 -4.62 3.83 20.57
CA ILE A 4 -4.49 3.20 19.24
C ILE A 4 -5.66 2.22 19.03
N GLU A 5 -5.95 1.41 20.05
CA GLU A 5 -7.01 0.40 20.04
C GLU A 5 -8.38 1.06 19.92
N GLU A 6 -8.63 2.13 20.68
CA GLU A 6 -9.87 2.92 20.57
C GLU A 6 -10.05 3.55 19.19
N ALA A 7 -8.96 3.96 18.53
CA ALA A 7 -9.01 4.49 17.16
C ALA A 7 -9.35 3.41 16.13
N ILE A 8 -8.88 2.16 16.32
CA ILE A 8 -9.23 1.02 15.46
C ILE A 8 -10.72 0.70 15.61
N GLU A 9 -11.21 0.53 16.84
CA GLU A 9 -12.63 0.23 17.10
C GLU A 9 -13.55 1.30 16.48
N LEU A 10 -13.17 2.58 16.60
CA LEU A 10 -13.90 3.68 15.96
C LEU A 10 -13.84 3.59 14.43
N ALA A 11 -12.68 3.26 13.85
CA ALA A 11 -12.51 3.11 12.42
C ALA A 11 -13.38 1.98 11.83
N GLU A 12 -13.49 0.85 12.55
CA GLU A 12 -14.38 -0.26 12.22
C GLU A 12 -15.87 0.14 12.33
N GLY A 13 -16.21 0.89 13.38
CA GLY A 13 -17.55 1.46 13.55
C GLY A 13 -17.93 2.43 12.42
N TYR A 14 -17.01 3.29 12.00
CA TYR A 14 -17.25 4.23 10.91
C TYR A 14 -17.35 3.54 9.56
N SER A 15 -16.47 2.57 9.27
CA SER A 15 -16.50 1.86 7.99
C SER A 15 -17.82 1.11 7.82
N SER A 16 -18.25 0.34 8.81
CA SER A 16 -19.52 -0.40 8.79
C SER A 16 -20.76 0.48 8.57
N GLY A 17 -20.77 1.71 9.10
CA GLY A 17 -21.88 2.66 8.96
C GLY A 17 -21.91 3.46 7.64
N LEU A 18 -20.75 3.70 7.01
CA LEU A 18 -20.63 4.53 5.79
C LEU A 18 -20.69 3.71 4.50
N SER A 19 -20.18 2.48 4.54
CA SER A 19 -20.30 1.48 3.48
C SER A 19 -19.73 0.18 4.01
N PRO A 20 -20.43 -0.97 3.94
CA PRO A 20 -19.92 -2.22 4.45
C PRO A 20 -18.53 -2.50 3.87
N LEU A 21 -17.59 -2.88 4.75
CA LEU A 21 -16.33 -3.47 4.33
C LEU A 21 -16.66 -4.67 3.42
N PRO A 22 -15.90 -4.91 2.34
CA PRO A 22 -16.00 -6.18 1.68
C PRO A 22 -15.53 -7.26 2.67
N ASP A 23 -16.07 -8.46 2.54
CA ASP A 23 -15.84 -9.56 3.49
C ASP A 23 -14.34 -9.93 3.62
N ASP A 24 -13.51 -9.45 2.70
CA ASP A 24 -12.07 -9.68 2.58
C ASP A 24 -11.18 -8.49 3.00
N ALA A 25 -11.74 -7.39 3.53
CA ALA A 25 -10.90 -6.28 4.00
C ALA A 25 -10.28 -6.58 5.36
N VAL A 26 -8.97 -6.36 5.47
CA VAL A 26 -8.21 -6.54 6.71
C VAL A 26 -7.51 -5.22 7.07
N LEU A 27 -7.44 -4.94 8.37
CA LEU A 27 -6.62 -3.87 8.91
C LEU A 27 -5.17 -4.34 8.89
N GLU A 28 -4.37 -3.82 7.97
CA GLU A 28 -3.00 -4.31 7.79
C GLU A 28 -1.99 -3.20 7.54
N ASN A 29 -0.72 -3.58 7.64
CA ASN A 29 0.41 -2.69 7.61
C ASN A 29 0.70 -2.14 6.20
N ALA A 30 -0.06 -1.13 5.77
CA ALA A 30 0.22 -0.33 4.58
C ALA A 30 1.51 0.50 4.69
N SER A 31 2.66 -0.11 4.41
CA SER A 31 3.95 0.56 4.20
C SER A 31 3.88 1.54 3.01
N PHE A 32 3.38 2.76 3.26
CA PHE A 32 3.47 3.84 2.29
C PHE A 32 4.83 4.54 2.44
N GLY A 33 5.58 4.55 1.34
CA GLY A 33 6.85 5.26 1.22
C GLY A 33 6.78 6.70 1.73
N SER A 34 7.62 6.96 2.73
CA SER A 34 8.17 8.25 3.18
C SER A 34 7.23 9.46 3.27
N LEU A 35 6.64 9.68 4.47
CA LEU A 35 6.53 10.99 5.15
C LEU A 35 5.95 10.90 6.59
N LEU A 36 6.11 9.77 7.29
CA LEU A 36 5.44 9.51 8.57
C LEU A 36 6.47 9.35 9.70
N LYS A 37 6.33 10.17 10.74
CA LYS A 37 7.39 10.39 11.75
C LYS A 37 7.35 9.42 12.94
N ARG A 38 6.38 8.49 12.99
CA ARG A 38 6.35 7.34 13.90
C ARG A 38 5.22 6.41 13.49
N THR A 39 5.55 5.43 12.66
CA THR A 39 4.78 4.20 12.56
C THR A 39 4.86 3.49 13.91
N VAL A 40 3.75 3.37 14.65
CA VAL A 40 3.68 2.51 15.83
C VAL A 40 3.06 1.19 15.39
N VAL A 41 3.82 0.12 15.53
CA VAL A 41 3.36 -1.27 15.31
C VAL A 41 2.74 -1.72 16.63
N ALA A 42 1.43 -1.97 16.64
CA ALA A 42 0.78 -2.68 17.74
C ALA A 42 1.21 -4.16 17.74
N GLU A 43 1.07 -4.86 18.87
CA GLU A 43 1.54 -6.27 19.01
C GLU A 43 0.85 -7.25 18.02
N ASP A 44 -0.23 -6.84 17.36
CA ASP A 44 -1.00 -7.58 16.37
C ASP A 44 -0.63 -7.28 14.90
N GLY A 45 0.28 -6.35 14.64
CA GLY A 45 0.72 -6.00 13.27
C GLY A 45 0.00 -4.82 12.61
N SER A 46 -0.91 -4.12 13.32
CA SER A 46 -1.64 -2.96 12.80
C SER A 46 -0.75 -1.73 12.52
N LEU A 47 -1.02 -0.98 11.43
CA LEU A 47 -0.47 0.36 11.23
C LEU A 47 -1.38 1.43 11.79
N ILE A 48 -0.86 2.16 12.77
CA ILE A 48 -1.41 3.44 13.16
C ILE A 48 -0.35 4.51 12.97
N ASP A 49 -0.64 5.45 12.06
CA ASP A 49 0.11 6.67 11.94
C ASP A 49 -0.49 7.72 12.86
N LYS A 50 0.24 8.05 13.94
CA LYS A 50 -0.14 9.07 14.90
C LYS A 50 0.52 10.39 14.53
N SER A 51 -0.31 11.34 14.09
CA SER A 51 0.09 12.74 14.00
C SER A 51 -0.34 13.49 15.26
N PHE A 52 0.14 14.73 15.45
CA PHE A 52 -0.41 15.64 16.47
C PHE A 52 -1.92 15.88 16.29
N TYR A 53 -2.44 15.64 15.09
CA TYR A 53 -3.82 15.95 14.70
C TYR A 53 -4.76 14.74 14.75
N GLY A 54 -4.25 13.56 15.12
CA GLY A 54 -5.02 12.31 15.20
C GLY A 54 -4.40 11.15 14.44
N TYR A 55 -5.23 10.18 14.10
CA TYR A 55 -4.89 8.85 13.60
C TYR A 55 -5.33 8.66 12.16
N ARG A 56 -4.40 8.26 11.29
CA ARG A 56 -4.72 7.77 9.94
C ARG A 56 -4.83 6.26 9.99
N VAL A 57 -5.99 5.73 9.61
CA VAL A 57 -6.29 4.29 9.57
C VAL A 57 -6.55 3.90 8.11
N VAL A 58 -5.96 2.80 7.67
CA VAL A 58 -6.11 2.29 6.29
C VAL A 58 -6.54 0.83 6.35
N PHE A 59 -7.66 0.51 5.71
CA PHE A 59 -8.09 -0.86 5.46
C PHE A 59 -7.76 -1.22 4.01
N LEU A 60 -6.97 -2.26 3.81
CA LEU A 60 -6.66 -2.77 2.48
C LEU A 60 -7.71 -3.79 2.07
N ARG A 61 -8.09 -3.77 0.79
CA ARG A 61 -8.83 -4.89 0.18
C ARG A 61 -7.85 -6.01 -0.14
N TYR A 62 -8.23 -7.26 0.12
CA TYR A 62 -7.43 -8.44 -0.22
C TYR A 62 -8.05 -9.19 -1.40
N PHE A 63 -7.23 -10.01 -2.06
CA PHE A 63 -7.68 -11.03 -2.99
C PHE A 63 -6.76 -12.25 -2.82
N GLU A 64 -7.34 -13.39 -2.42
CA GLU A 64 -6.58 -14.64 -2.19
C GLU A 64 -5.34 -14.39 -1.31
N ASP A 65 -5.55 -13.72 -0.17
CA ASP A 65 -4.53 -13.33 0.82
C ASP A 65 -3.46 -12.32 0.34
N VAL A 66 -3.62 -11.75 -0.86
CA VAL A 66 -2.74 -10.69 -1.37
C VAL A 66 -3.38 -9.31 -1.20
N PRO A 67 -2.71 -8.36 -0.53
CA PRO A 67 -3.22 -7.00 -0.40
C PRO A 67 -3.25 -6.28 -1.74
N THR A 68 -4.27 -5.45 -1.93
CA THR A 68 -4.44 -4.62 -3.12
C THR A 68 -4.14 -3.15 -2.82
N SER A 69 -3.89 -2.35 -3.87
CA SER A 69 -3.78 -0.89 -3.74
C SER A 69 -5.13 -0.19 -3.52
N ASP A 70 -6.23 -0.91 -3.65
CA ASP A 70 -7.58 -0.44 -3.31
C ASP A 70 -7.73 -0.45 -1.78
N ALA A 71 -8.20 0.66 -1.21
CA ALA A 71 -8.23 0.84 0.23
C ALA A 71 -9.38 1.76 0.69
N ILE A 72 -9.74 1.62 1.96
CA ILE A 72 -10.47 2.65 2.72
C ILE A 72 -9.45 3.38 3.58
N LEU A 73 -9.51 4.69 3.56
CA LEU A 73 -8.71 5.57 4.39
C LEU A 73 -9.62 6.39 5.30
N LEU A 74 -9.30 6.40 6.58
CA LEU A 74 -9.97 7.17 7.61
C LEU A 74 -8.95 8.06 8.29
N TRP A 75 -9.35 9.31 8.55
CA TRP A 75 -8.61 10.19 9.45
C TRP A 75 -9.49 10.52 10.65
N ILE A 76 -9.08 10.07 11.82
CA ILE A 76 -9.78 10.25 13.10
C ILE A 76 -8.99 11.24 13.93
N ASP A 77 -9.60 12.32 14.41
CA ASP A 77 -8.91 13.30 15.26
C ASP A 77 -8.58 12.74 16.66
N THR A 78 -7.87 13.51 17.47
CA THR A 78 -7.50 13.11 18.84
C THR A 78 -8.69 12.97 19.80
N PHE A 79 -9.88 13.44 19.42
CA PHE A 79 -11.12 13.35 20.19
C PHE A 79 -12.02 12.20 19.71
N GLY A 80 -11.59 11.46 18.67
CA GLY A 80 -12.36 10.36 18.10
C GLY A 80 -13.34 10.78 17.00
N ASN A 81 -13.30 12.02 16.49
CA ASN A 81 -14.16 12.43 15.39
C ASN A 81 -13.55 12.05 14.04
N LEU A 82 -14.41 11.59 13.11
CA LEU A 82 -14.02 11.36 11.73
C LEU A 82 -13.85 12.68 10.97
N ASN A 83 -12.62 13.00 10.57
CA ASN A 83 -12.27 14.19 9.80
C ASN A 83 -12.25 13.94 8.28
N LEU A 84 -11.82 12.74 7.87
CA LEU A 84 -11.72 12.38 6.46
C LEU A 84 -12.08 10.91 6.27
N TYR A 85 -12.83 10.65 5.22
CA TYR A 85 -13.12 9.33 4.69
C TYR A 85 -12.84 9.34 3.21
N ASP A 86 -12.02 8.40 2.76
CA ASP A 86 -11.84 8.11 1.34
C ASP A 86 -11.93 6.61 1.11
N LYS A 87 -12.51 6.22 -0.02
CA LYS A 87 -12.73 4.83 -0.38
C LYS A 87 -12.49 4.67 -1.87
N THR A 88 -11.49 3.87 -2.19
CA THR A 88 -11.15 3.55 -3.58
C THR A 88 -11.32 2.04 -3.80
N TRP A 89 -12.40 1.65 -4.47
CA TRP A 89 -12.64 0.29 -4.97
C TRP A 89 -12.90 0.33 -6.47
N THR A 90 -11.84 0.52 -7.23
CA THR A 90 -11.93 0.68 -8.68
C THR A 90 -10.99 -0.26 -9.42
N LEU A 91 -10.30 -1.14 -8.70
CA LEU A 91 -9.42 -2.15 -9.25
C LEU A 91 -10.22 -3.38 -9.67
N SER A 92 -10.15 -3.71 -10.97
CA SER A 92 -10.51 -5.05 -11.44
C SER A 92 -9.43 -6.02 -10.97
N LEU A 93 -9.83 -7.07 -10.27
CA LEU A 93 -8.88 -8.05 -9.75
C LEU A 93 -8.35 -8.96 -10.88
N PRO A 94 -7.09 -9.41 -10.80
CA PRO A 94 -6.56 -10.41 -11.71
C PRO A 94 -7.28 -11.76 -11.54
N GLU A 95 -7.08 -12.67 -12.49
CA GLU A 95 -7.67 -14.02 -12.44
C GLU A 95 -7.06 -14.92 -11.35
N SER A 96 -5.85 -14.59 -10.86
CA SER A 96 -5.11 -15.40 -9.88
C SER A 96 -4.12 -14.54 -9.09
N SER A 97 -3.90 -14.90 -7.83
CA SER A 97 -2.84 -14.34 -6.97
C SER A 97 -1.53 -15.14 -7.00
N ASP A 98 -1.43 -16.17 -7.85
CA ASP A 98 -0.23 -17.03 -7.94
C ASP A 98 0.85 -16.42 -8.84
N PRO A 99 2.02 -16.04 -8.30
CA PRO A 99 3.08 -15.45 -9.11
C PRO A 99 3.76 -16.49 -10.00
N SER A 100 3.96 -16.19 -11.28
CA SER A 100 4.74 -17.04 -12.19
C SER A 100 6.25 -16.77 -12.11
N ILE A 101 6.65 -15.59 -11.60
CA ILE A 101 8.03 -15.26 -11.26
C ILE A 101 8.21 -15.15 -9.75
N GLY A 102 9.27 -15.76 -9.24
CA GLY A 102 9.59 -15.71 -7.81
C GLY A 102 10.24 -14.39 -7.38
N GLU A 103 10.13 -14.10 -6.08
CA GLU A 103 10.70 -12.94 -5.39
C GLU A 103 12.16 -12.64 -5.77
N LYS A 104 13.03 -13.66 -5.76
CA LYS A 104 14.45 -13.48 -6.08
C LYS A 104 14.67 -12.91 -7.48
N LYS A 105 13.84 -13.31 -8.45
CA LYS A 105 13.92 -12.81 -9.83
C LYS A 105 13.42 -11.38 -9.91
N SER A 106 12.34 -11.05 -9.21
CA SER A 106 11.79 -9.68 -9.20
C SER A 106 12.73 -8.68 -8.52
N ILE A 107 13.38 -9.07 -7.41
CA ILE A 107 14.44 -8.26 -6.77
C ILE A 107 15.58 -7.99 -7.75
N SER A 108 16.09 -9.02 -8.43
CA SER A 108 17.18 -8.83 -9.41
C SER A 108 16.78 -7.90 -10.56
N ILE A 109 15.51 -7.93 -11.00
CA ILE A 109 14.99 -7.01 -12.00
C ILE A 109 14.96 -5.59 -11.43
N ALA A 110 14.42 -5.40 -10.22
CA ALA A 110 14.33 -4.10 -9.56
C ALA A 110 15.71 -3.42 -9.37
N GLU A 111 16.70 -4.15 -8.85
CA GLU A 111 18.06 -3.66 -8.65
C GLU A 111 18.78 -3.34 -9.99
N SER A 112 18.38 -3.99 -11.09
CA SER A 112 18.90 -3.68 -12.42
C SER A 112 18.31 -2.40 -13.03
N VAL A 113 17.08 -2.04 -12.63
CA VAL A 113 16.37 -0.85 -13.10
C VAL A 113 16.88 0.39 -12.39
N ILE A 114 17.01 0.29 -11.07
CA ILE A 114 17.58 1.33 -10.23
C ILE A 114 18.76 0.71 -9.50
N ASN A 115 19.96 1.21 -9.76
CA ASN A 115 21.17 0.77 -9.10
C ASN A 115 21.10 1.06 -7.58
N GLY A 116 20.45 0.16 -6.83
CA GLY A 116 20.15 0.25 -5.41
C GLY A 116 20.04 -1.14 -4.79
N THR A 117 19.87 -1.20 -3.47
CA THR A 117 19.81 -2.47 -2.73
C THR A 117 18.40 -2.70 -2.19
N SER A 118 17.85 -3.91 -2.40
CA SER A 118 16.54 -4.28 -1.85
C SER A 118 16.49 -4.22 -0.33
N GLN A 119 15.51 -3.48 0.19
CA GLN A 119 15.17 -3.35 1.60
C GLN A 119 13.98 -4.24 1.98
N SER A 120 12.97 -4.27 1.11
CA SER A 120 11.77 -5.09 1.29
C SER A 120 11.19 -5.50 -0.05
N SER A 121 10.50 -6.63 -0.05
CA SER A 121 9.72 -7.09 -1.19
C SER A 121 8.40 -7.65 -0.67
N GLU A 122 7.33 -7.44 -1.42
CA GLU A 122 6.01 -7.96 -1.09
C GLU A 122 5.18 -8.16 -2.35
N LEU A 123 4.32 -9.17 -2.34
CA LEU A 123 3.36 -9.38 -3.41
C LEU A 123 2.15 -8.48 -3.15
N ARG A 124 1.76 -7.66 -4.14
CA ARG A 124 0.60 -6.77 -4.07
C ARG A 124 -0.13 -6.75 -5.39
N ILE A 125 -1.45 -6.56 -5.34
CA ILE A 125 -2.23 -6.26 -6.55
C ILE A 125 -2.32 -4.76 -6.68
N VAL A 126 -1.52 -4.22 -7.58
CA VAL A 126 -1.39 -2.78 -7.77
C VAL A 126 -2.15 -2.33 -9.00
N ARG A 127 -2.66 -1.10 -8.97
CA ARG A 127 -2.95 -0.37 -10.21
C ARG A 127 -1.62 -0.03 -10.88
N PRO A 128 -1.33 -0.53 -12.10
CA PRO A 128 -0.11 -0.15 -12.80
C PRO A 128 -0.05 1.37 -12.95
N ASN A 129 1.05 1.97 -12.52
CA ASN A 129 1.26 3.40 -12.64
C ASN A 129 2.73 3.65 -12.94
N TYR A 130 3.02 4.16 -14.14
CA TYR A 130 4.38 4.40 -14.62
C TYR A 130 5.02 5.61 -13.94
N TYR A 131 5.46 5.49 -12.69
CA TYR A 131 6.22 6.57 -12.06
C TYR A 131 7.71 6.53 -12.44
N TRP A 132 7.97 6.72 -13.72
CA TRP A 132 9.33 6.86 -14.29
C TRP A 132 9.46 8.00 -15.29
N ASP A 133 8.35 8.62 -15.71
CA ASP A 133 8.36 9.73 -16.67
C ASP A 133 7.35 10.78 -16.22
N SER A 134 7.86 11.90 -15.69
CA SER A 134 7.07 13.06 -15.27
C SER A 134 6.20 13.66 -16.40
N ASN A 135 6.40 13.21 -17.64
CA ASN A 135 5.67 13.66 -18.82
C ASN A 135 4.59 12.68 -19.32
N LYS A 136 4.42 11.51 -18.68
CA LYS A 136 3.35 10.58 -19.06
C LYS A 136 2.19 10.70 -18.09
N THR A 137 1.11 11.29 -18.60
CA THR A 137 -0.20 11.36 -17.95
C THR A 137 -0.56 10.05 -17.25
N MET A 138 -0.96 10.15 -15.98
CA MET A 138 -1.50 9.06 -15.16
C MET A 138 -2.69 8.41 -15.86
N TYR A 139 -2.47 7.33 -16.59
CA TYR A 139 -3.53 6.43 -17.03
C TYR A 139 -3.18 5.05 -16.52
N GLY A 140 -3.57 4.79 -15.27
CA GLY A 140 -3.59 3.45 -14.75
C GLY A 140 -4.76 2.72 -15.41
N ASP A 141 -4.46 1.61 -16.07
CA ASP A 141 -5.47 0.60 -16.40
C ASP A 141 -6.25 0.27 -15.10
N SER A 142 -7.57 0.18 -15.17
CA SER A 142 -8.38 -0.30 -14.04
C SER A 142 -8.05 -1.74 -13.67
N ASN A 143 -7.44 -2.50 -14.59
CA ASN A 143 -6.99 -3.85 -14.33
C ASN A 143 -5.81 -3.86 -13.37
N GLY A 144 -6.05 -4.39 -12.18
CA GLY A 144 -5.02 -4.67 -11.20
C GLY A 144 -4.07 -5.74 -11.72
N ARG A 145 -2.78 -5.53 -11.41
CA ARG A 145 -1.73 -6.49 -11.71
C ARG A 145 -1.13 -7.00 -10.42
N LEU A 146 -1.11 -8.32 -10.27
CA LEU A 146 -0.26 -8.97 -9.29
C LEU A 146 1.19 -8.58 -9.58
N SER A 147 1.84 -7.92 -8.62
CA SER A 147 3.18 -7.38 -8.79
C SER A 147 3.98 -7.59 -7.51
N TRP A 148 5.26 -7.90 -7.68
CA TRP A 148 6.23 -7.71 -6.62
C TRP A 148 6.49 -6.21 -6.48
N VAL A 149 6.24 -5.66 -5.31
CA VAL A 149 6.60 -4.29 -4.93
C VAL A 149 7.91 -4.36 -4.16
N ILE A 150 9.00 -3.91 -4.78
CA ILE A 150 10.34 -3.93 -4.19
C ILE A 150 10.69 -2.51 -3.77
N VAL A 151 11.02 -2.30 -2.49
CA VAL A 151 11.58 -1.05 -1.99
C VAL A 151 13.10 -1.17 -1.96
N LEU A 152 13.77 -0.21 -2.58
CA LEU A 152 15.22 -0.15 -2.71
C LEU A 152 15.76 1.07 -1.95
N ASP A 153 16.90 0.89 -1.28
CA ASP A 153 17.76 1.99 -0.85
C ASP A 153 18.66 2.40 -2.03
N ILE A 154 18.59 3.67 -2.40
CA ILE A 154 19.31 4.23 -3.55
C ILE A 154 20.36 5.28 -3.13
N GLY A 155 20.69 5.34 -1.84
CA GLY A 155 21.69 6.24 -1.26
C GLY A 155 21.11 7.59 -0.81
N ASP A 156 21.90 8.34 -0.04
CA ASP A 156 21.55 9.67 0.51
C ASP A 156 20.24 9.69 1.31
N SER A 157 19.92 8.59 2.01
CA SER A 157 18.64 8.41 2.72
C SER A 157 17.40 8.46 1.80
N ARG A 158 17.59 8.27 0.49
CA ARG A 158 16.51 8.18 -0.49
C ARG A 158 16.10 6.74 -0.71
N GLN A 159 14.81 6.57 -0.99
CA GLN A 159 14.23 5.29 -1.33
C GLN A 159 13.56 5.36 -2.69
N ALA A 160 13.46 4.20 -3.32
CA ALA A 160 12.61 4.02 -4.48
C ALA A 160 11.77 2.77 -4.29
N SER A 161 10.66 2.68 -5.02
CA SER A 161 10.02 1.40 -5.26
C SER A 161 10.03 1.06 -6.73
N VAL A 162 10.17 -0.23 -7.04
CA VAL A 162 9.98 -0.77 -8.39
C VAL A 162 8.89 -1.83 -8.29
N TRP A 163 7.90 -1.74 -9.17
CA TRP A 163 6.81 -2.71 -9.24
C TRP A 163 7.03 -3.59 -10.45
N VAL A 164 7.26 -4.87 -10.19
CA VAL A 164 7.55 -5.88 -11.21
C VAL A 164 6.34 -6.80 -11.31
N ASP A 165 5.71 -6.87 -12.48
CA ASP A 165 4.58 -7.75 -12.75
C ASP A 165 4.97 -9.20 -12.44
N ALA A 166 4.18 -9.84 -11.59
CA ALA A 166 4.50 -11.12 -10.99
C ALA A 166 4.33 -12.31 -11.94
N HIS A 167 3.84 -12.08 -13.17
CA HIS A 167 3.72 -13.11 -14.20
C HIS A 167 4.78 -12.96 -15.29
N SER A 168 4.92 -11.75 -15.83
CA SER A 168 5.82 -11.44 -16.96
C SER A 168 7.24 -11.10 -16.51
N GLY A 169 7.39 -10.45 -15.35
CA GLY A 169 8.63 -9.79 -14.94
C GLY A 169 8.83 -8.41 -15.53
N ASP A 170 7.83 -7.84 -16.21
CA ASP A 170 7.91 -6.47 -16.72
C ASP A 170 7.80 -5.46 -15.58
N VAL A 171 8.52 -4.33 -15.71
CA VAL A 171 8.37 -3.21 -14.78
C VAL A 171 7.11 -2.44 -15.15
N VAL A 172 6.12 -2.46 -14.25
CA VAL A 172 4.80 -1.86 -14.46
C VAL A 172 4.58 -0.57 -13.67
N GLY A 173 5.53 -0.23 -12.81
CA GLY A 173 5.46 0.99 -12.01
C GLY A 173 6.60 1.13 -11.02
N GLY A 174 6.39 2.03 -10.06
CA GLY A 174 7.36 2.34 -9.04
C GLY A 174 7.15 3.75 -8.50
N TRP A 175 8.15 4.26 -7.79
CA TRP A 175 8.34 5.68 -7.50
C TRP A 175 9.79 5.91 -7.07
N THR A 176 10.26 7.14 -7.17
CA THR A 176 11.53 7.58 -6.55
C THR A 176 11.24 8.73 -5.62
N ALA A 177 11.71 8.65 -4.38
CA ALA A 177 11.77 9.82 -3.51
C ALA A 177 12.98 10.63 -3.98
N LEU A 178 12.71 11.80 -4.59
CA LEU A 178 13.73 12.77 -4.97
C LEU A 178 14.29 13.48 -3.74
#